data_AF-A0A1F2P2L6-F1
#
_entry.id   AF-A0A1F2P2L6-F1
#
_cell.length_a   1.000
_cell.length_b   1.000
_cell.length_c   1.000
_cell.angle_alpha   90.00
_cell.angle_beta   90.00
_cell.angle_gamma   90.00
#
_symmetry.space_group_name_H-M   'P 1'
#
loop_
_entity.id
_entity.type
_entity.pdbx_description
1 polymer ?
#
loop_
_entity_poly.entity_id
_entity_poly.type
_entity_poly.pdbx_seq_one_letter_code
_entity_poly.pdbx_strand_id
1 'polypeptide(L)'
;MRKGSVIFVLLLLILPFMGSAVASECTDCHESVTPKIVEDFSSGVMGDKIDCSNCHGSAHNSADNVENVKFPTHETCGACHDVQDTQYMEGKHSIAWAALFAPPTTGDQPKELMEGQKGCGGCHKIGAKDETGWDDYEYGVVGCDNCHTRHSFSVEEARKPEACLPCHQGFDHAQWEMYSTSKHGVIYQTEGDRWDWSVPLSEAGDEYTAPTCQLCHMKDGDHAVMTSWGFLGVRVEEPDEEWMDDRVSVLKAYGVLDADGNPTDRFDLVGAAKLARLTMDEWNAEREEMIATCSECHSETFARNSLEEGDHLLRESDRIYADSIETVAALYRDGILPEPEYIEELPSYPYPDVLRFYDQATPIEEDLWLMWMEYRMRTFQGAFHANPDYVQWYGWGPLKETAVRIQAEDERLRAEAATPESSVEESPGFGAIIGIAALLGLVLYLRRRG
;
A
#
# COMPACT_ATOMS: atom_id res chain seq x y z
N MET A 1 78.22 -51.21 -11.14
CA MET A 1 76.79 -51.55 -11.37
C MET A 1 75.99 -50.85 -10.27
N ARG A 2 75.36 -49.69 -10.53
CA ARG A 2 73.89 -49.48 -10.65
C ARG A 2 73.13 -50.21 -9.52
N LYS A 3 72.32 -49.58 -8.65
CA LYS A 3 71.35 -48.50 -8.89
C LYS A 3 71.08 -47.72 -7.58
N GLY A 4 71.07 -46.39 -7.65
CA GLY A 4 70.47 -45.53 -6.63
C GLY A 4 69.03 -45.21 -7.04
N SER A 5 68.07 -45.44 -6.15
CA SER A 5 66.67 -45.10 -6.35
C SER A 5 66.45 -43.62 -6.02
N VAL A 6 66.04 -42.84 -7.03
CA VAL A 6 65.59 -41.45 -6.86
C VAL A 6 64.09 -41.49 -6.59
N ILE A 7 63.69 -41.03 -5.40
CA ILE A 7 62.28 -40.80 -5.03
C ILE A 7 61.89 -39.44 -5.60
N PHE A 8 60.92 -39.43 -6.52
CA PHE A 8 60.33 -38.22 -7.08
C PHE A 8 59.12 -37.85 -6.20
N VAL A 9 59.27 -36.86 -5.33
CA VAL A 9 58.14 -36.28 -4.58
C VAL A 9 57.45 -35.29 -5.50
N LEU A 10 56.27 -35.65 -5.99
CA LEU A 10 55.40 -34.76 -6.76
C LEU A 10 54.72 -33.80 -5.77
N LEU A 11 55.21 -32.58 -5.66
CA LEU A 11 54.52 -31.48 -5.00
C LEU A 11 53.36 -31.03 -5.91
N LEU A 12 52.14 -31.47 -5.59
CA LEU A 12 50.91 -30.92 -6.14
C LEU A 12 50.71 -29.52 -5.55
N LEU A 13 51.05 -28.50 -6.33
CA LEU A 13 50.64 -27.11 -6.11
C LEU A 13 49.11 -27.04 -6.28
N ILE A 14 48.39 -26.97 -5.16
CA ILE A 14 46.99 -26.57 -5.14
C ILE A 14 47.00 -25.06 -5.38
N LEU A 15 46.78 -24.66 -6.62
CA LEU A 15 46.46 -23.27 -6.96
C LEU A 15 45.06 -22.96 -6.39
N PRO A 16 44.89 -21.93 -5.55
CA PRO A 16 43.56 -21.44 -5.24
C PRO A 16 42.97 -20.93 -6.55
N PHE A 17 41.81 -21.46 -6.93
CA PHE A 17 41.01 -20.95 -8.02
C PHE A 17 40.45 -19.60 -7.53
N MET A 18 41.23 -18.53 -7.69
CA MET A 18 40.71 -17.17 -7.59
C MET A 18 39.75 -17.01 -8.76
N GLY A 19 38.45 -16.91 -8.46
CA GLY A 19 37.43 -16.53 -9.42
C GLY A 19 37.92 -15.27 -10.15
N SER A 20 37.95 -15.32 -11.48
CA SER A 20 38.32 -14.16 -12.29
C SER A 20 37.13 -13.19 -12.22
N ALA A 21 37.29 -12.08 -11.51
CA ALA A 21 36.35 -10.96 -11.60
C ALA A 21 36.15 -10.59 -13.08
N VAL A 22 34.90 -10.39 -13.50
CA VAL A 22 34.57 -9.94 -14.86
C VAL A 22 35.23 -8.57 -15.03
N ALA A 23 36.17 -8.44 -15.97
CA ALA A 23 36.81 -7.17 -16.24
C ALA A 23 35.76 -6.19 -16.77
N SER A 24 35.52 -5.08 -16.05
CA SER A 24 34.52 -4.08 -16.40
C SER A 24 35.12 -2.68 -16.41
N GLU A 25 35.07 -2.03 -17.57
CA GLU A 25 35.46 -0.61 -17.70
C GLU A 25 34.56 0.30 -16.84
N CYS A 26 33.34 -0.15 -16.54
CA CYS A 26 32.41 0.54 -15.66
C CYS A 26 32.93 0.52 -14.21
N THR A 27 33.31 -0.65 -13.69
CA THR A 27 33.82 -0.78 -12.31
C THR A 27 35.10 0.01 -12.12
N ASP A 28 36.03 -0.03 -13.08
CA ASP A 28 37.31 0.69 -13.00
C ASP A 28 37.12 2.21 -12.76
N CYS A 29 36.13 2.82 -13.42
CA CYS A 29 35.81 4.24 -13.21
C CYS A 29 34.98 4.46 -11.93
N HIS A 30 33.93 3.64 -11.72
CA HIS A 30 32.99 3.82 -10.63
C HIS A 30 33.54 3.46 -9.25
N GLU A 31 34.65 2.72 -9.16
CA GLU A 31 35.41 2.58 -7.91
C GLU A 31 35.89 3.94 -7.38
N SER A 32 36.11 4.91 -8.27
CA SER A 32 36.49 6.27 -7.88
C SER A 32 35.28 7.22 -7.75
N VAL A 33 34.27 7.08 -8.61
CA VAL A 33 33.12 8.00 -8.66
C VAL A 33 32.02 7.62 -7.66
N THR A 34 31.67 6.34 -7.59
CA THR A 34 30.62 5.80 -6.72
C THR A 34 31.08 4.51 -6.02
N PRO A 35 32.15 4.58 -5.19
CA PRO A 35 32.80 3.39 -4.62
C PRO A 35 31.85 2.45 -3.88
N LYS A 36 30.85 3.01 -3.19
CA LYS A 36 29.88 2.22 -2.42
C LYS A 36 28.90 1.43 -3.28
N ILE A 37 28.59 1.92 -4.48
CA ILE A 37 27.76 1.16 -5.43
C ILE A 37 28.55 -0.04 -5.96
N VAL A 38 29.83 0.15 -6.28
CA VAL A 38 30.69 -0.94 -6.73
C VAL A 38 30.90 -1.96 -5.62
N GLU A 39 31.22 -1.51 -4.40
CA GLU A 39 31.37 -2.40 -3.24
C GLU A 39 30.12 -3.24 -2.98
N ASP A 40 28.94 -2.62 -3.03
CA ASP A 40 27.67 -3.30 -2.80
C ASP A 40 27.33 -4.28 -3.92
N PHE A 41 27.52 -3.91 -5.20
CA PHE A 41 27.37 -4.80 -6.34
C PHE A 41 28.31 -6.01 -6.27
N SER A 42 29.58 -5.80 -5.93
CA SER A 42 30.57 -6.86 -5.76
C SER A 42 30.31 -7.75 -4.54
N SER A 43 29.47 -7.32 -3.59
CA SER A 43 29.06 -8.16 -2.46
C SER A 43 27.95 -9.16 -2.84
N GLY A 44 27.19 -8.87 -3.89
CA GLY A 44 26.10 -9.70 -4.39
C GLY A 44 26.54 -10.78 -5.38
N VAL A 45 25.72 -11.82 -5.55
CA VAL A 45 25.98 -12.94 -6.46
C VAL A 45 26.14 -12.50 -7.92
N MET A 46 25.49 -11.39 -8.31
CA MET A 46 25.58 -10.85 -9.66
C MET A 46 26.95 -10.26 -9.97
N GLY A 47 27.64 -9.65 -8.99
CA GLY A 47 28.97 -9.06 -9.17
C GLY A 47 30.04 -10.06 -9.60
N ASP A 48 29.82 -11.36 -9.34
CA ASP A 48 30.69 -12.45 -9.79
C ASP A 48 30.42 -12.91 -11.24
N LYS A 49 29.28 -12.55 -11.82
CA LYS A 49 28.75 -13.18 -13.06
C LYS A 49 28.50 -12.20 -14.20
N ILE A 50 28.11 -10.97 -13.89
CA ILE A 50 27.75 -9.93 -14.84
C ILE A 50 28.44 -8.63 -14.47
N ASP A 51 28.42 -7.66 -15.38
CA ASP A 51 28.91 -6.31 -15.12
C ASP A 51 27.79 -5.27 -15.17
N CYS A 52 28.12 -4.01 -14.89
CA CYS A 52 27.16 -2.91 -14.85
C CYS A 52 26.41 -2.73 -16.18
N SER A 53 27.07 -3.00 -17.31
CA SER A 53 26.52 -2.78 -18.65
C SER A 53 25.45 -3.80 -19.02
N ASN A 54 25.41 -4.96 -18.35
CA ASN A 54 24.34 -5.93 -18.51
C ASN A 54 22.97 -5.36 -18.13
N CYS A 55 22.92 -4.45 -17.15
CA CYS A 55 21.68 -3.80 -16.71
C CYS A 55 21.55 -2.37 -17.27
N HIS A 56 22.64 -1.61 -17.28
CA HIS A 56 22.63 -0.18 -17.62
C HIS A 56 22.99 0.13 -19.08
N GLY A 57 23.32 -0.88 -19.87
CA GLY A 57 23.85 -0.73 -21.23
C GLY A 57 25.27 -0.16 -21.26
N SER A 58 25.80 0.06 -22.46
CA SER A 58 27.18 0.49 -22.71
C SER A 58 27.30 1.85 -23.39
N ALA A 59 26.19 2.57 -23.53
CA ALA A 59 26.17 3.87 -24.21
C ALA A 59 26.76 5.01 -23.36
N HIS A 60 26.69 4.88 -22.03
CA HIS A 60 27.46 5.68 -21.09
C HIS A 60 28.88 5.09 -20.95
N ASN A 61 29.91 5.90 -21.23
CA ASN A 61 31.31 5.48 -21.18
C ASN A 61 32.26 6.62 -20.77
N SER A 62 31.73 7.79 -20.41
CA SER A 62 32.52 8.94 -19.94
C SER A 62 31.66 9.89 -19.11
N ALA A 63 32.30 10.79 -18.36
CA ALA A 63 31.58 11.80 -17.57
C ALA A 63 30.71 12.76 -18.41
N ASP A 64 30.97 12.86 -19.73
CA ASP A 64 30.26 13.76 -20.64
C ASP A 64 28.98 13.16 -21.23
N ASN A 65 28.64 11.91 -20.89
CA ASN A 65 27.49 11.21 -21.49
C ASN A 65 26.71 10.35 -20.48
N VAL A 66 26.60 10.82 -19.24
CA VAL A 66 25.89 10.14 -18.15
C VAL A 66 24.42 9.90 -18.50
N GLU A 67 23.80 10.82 -19.24
CA GLU A 67 22.41 10.75 -19.71
C GLU A 67 22.13 9.58 -20.65
N ASN A 68 23.16 8.94 -21.19
CA ASN A 68 23.00 7.75 -22.05
C ASN A 68 22.94 6.43 -21.24
N VAL A 69 22.99 6.50 -19.91
CA VAL A 69 22.78 5.34 -19.05
C VAL A 69 21.34 4.84 -19.19
N LYS A 70 21.14 3.52 -19.24
CA LYS A 70 19.79 2.97 -19.16
C LYS A 70 19.41 2.71 -17.70
N PHE A 71 18.19 3.09 -17.35
CA PHE A 71 17.58 2.62 -16.12
C PHE A 71 16.96 1.24 -16.38
N PRO A 72 17.29 0.22 -15.57
CA PRO A 72 16.70 -1.10 -15.73
C PRO A 72 15.17 -1.05 -15.56
N THR A 73 14.49 -1.94 -16.25
CA THR A 73 13.06 -2.21 -16.09
C THR A 73 12.88 -3.65 -15.62
N HIS A 74 11.65 -4.07 -15.36
CA HIS A 74 11.40 -5.49 -15.05
C HIS A 74 11.83 -6.40 -16.21
N GLU A 75 11.68 -5.99 -17.48
CA GLU A 75 12.16 -6.78 -18.62
C GLU A 75 13.68 -6.94 -18.66
N THR A 76 14.41 -5.96 -18.12
CA THR A 76 15.88 -6.08 -17.97
C THR A 76 16.22 -7.24 -17.03
N CYS A 77 15.46 -7.41 -15.95
CA CYS A 77 15.60 -8.52 -15.01
C CYS A 77 15.07 -9.83 -15.62
N GLY A 78 13.90 -9.80 -16.26
CA GLY A 78 13.22 -10.95 -16.88
C GLY A 78 14.01 -11.63 -17.99
N ALA A 79 14.98 -10.94 -18.61
CA ALA A 79 15.91 -11.55 -19.55
C ALA A 79 16.73 -12.70 -18.95
N CYS A 80 16.94 -12.71 -17.63
CA CYS A 80 17.62 -13.78 -16.89
C CYS A 80 16.72 -14.47 -15.84
N HIS A 81 15.67 -13.79 -15.38
CA HIS A 81 14.76 -14.23 -14.33
C HIS A 81 13.32 -14.35 -14.86
N ASP A 82 13.14 -15.10 -15.95
CA ASP A 82 11.87 -15.20 -16.69
C ASP A 82 10.72 -15.75 -15.84
N VAL A 83 11.00 -16.73 -14.98
CA VAL A 83 10.00 -17.31 -14.06
C VAL A 83 9.52 -16.26 -13.06
N GLN A 84 10.44 -15.57 -12.37
CA GLN A 84 10.08 -14.57 -11.37
C GLN A 84 9.39 -13.36 -12.00
N ASP A 85 9.83 -12.92 -13.19
CA ASP A 85 9.21 -11.83 -13.92
C ASP A 85 7.77 -12.19 -14.34
N THR A 86 7.55 -13.41 -14.86
CA THR A 86 6.21 -13.90 -15.21
C THR A 86 5.28 -13.90 -14.00
N GLN A 87 5.72 -14.46 -12.87
CA GLN A 87 4.95 -14.47 -11.62
C GLN A 87 4.63 -13.05 -11.14
N TYR A 88 5.62 -12.17 -11.11
CA TYR A 88 5.45 -10.77 -10.72
C TYR A 88 4.44 -10.03 -11.62
N MET A 89 4.49 -10.24 -12.94
CA MET A 89 3.56 -9.64 -13.89
C MET A 89 2.13 -10.18 -13.78
N GLU A 90 1.94 -11.40 -13.27
CA GLU A 90 0.62 -11.95 -12.92
C GLU A 90 0.10 -11.40 -11.57
N GLY A 91 1.00 -10.83 -10.77
CA GLY A 91 0.75 -10.36 -9.42
C GLY A 91 0.22 -8.93 -9.26
N LYS A 92 -0.22 -8.60 -8.03
CA LYS A 92 -0.73 -7.24 -7.72
C LYS A 92 0.35 -6.16 -7.78
N HIS A 93 1.59 -6.51 -7.48
CA HIS A 93 2.67 -5.53 -7.37
C HIS A 93 3.04 -4.95 -8.74
N SER A 94 2.97 -5.72 -9.82
CA SER A 94 3.23 -5.21 -11.17
C SER A 94 2.23 -4.15 -11.63
N ILE A 95 1.00 -4.20 -11.13
CA ILE A 95 -0.07 -3.25 -11.44
C ILE A 95 -0.26 -2.17 -10.36
N ALA A 96 0.72 -1.97 -9.48
CA ALA A 96 0.61 -1.01 -8.38
C ALA A 96 0.28 0.41 -8.85
N TRP A 97 0.77 0.85 -10.02
CA TRP A 97 0.41 2.14 -10.59
C TRP A 97 -1.07 2.26 -10.94
N ALA A 98 -1.68 1.19 -11.50
CA ALA A 98 -3.11 1.17 -11.77
C ALA A 98 -3.94 1.26 -10.48
N ALA A 99 -3.51 0.57 -9.42
CA ALA A 99 -4.14 0.67 -8.11
C ALA A 99 -4.05 2.08 -7.51
N LEU A 100 -2.91 2.76 -7.65
CA LEU A 100 -2.73 4.14 -7.17
C LEU A 100 -3.68 5.12 -7.85
N PHE A 101 -3.85 5.02 -9.18
CA PHE A 101 -4.70 5.91 -9.96
C PHE A 101 -6.15 5.42 -10.09
N ALA A 102 -6.53 4.35 -9.36
CA ALA A 102 -7.90 3.85 -9.37
C ALA A 102 -8.88 4.74 -8.58
N PRO A 103 -8.51 5.25 -7.38
CA PRO A 103 -9.30 6.26 -6.69
C PRO A 103 -9.43 7.55 -7.54
N PRO A 104 -10.61 8.20 -7.52
CA PRO A 104 -10.77 9.54 -8.11
C PRO A 104 -9.83 10.54 -7.41
N THR A 105 -9.58 11.66 -8.09
CA THR A 105 -8.76 12.80 -7.62
C THR A 105 -7.29 12.52 -7.30
N THR A 106 -6.81 11.28 -7.35
CA THR A 106 -5.36 10.98 -7.25
C THR A 106 -4.56 11.81 -8.25
N GLY A 107 -5.05 11.95 -9.49
CA GLY A 107 -4.40 12.75 -10.53
C GLY A 107 -4.36 14.26 -10.27
N ASP A 108 -5.20 14.76 -9.36
CA ASP A 108 -5.27 16.18 -9.00
C ASP A 108 -4.27 16.55 -7.90
N GLN A 109 -3.69 15.56 -7.23
CA GLN A 109 -2.71 15.75 -6.17
C GLN A 109 -1.33 16.15 -6.72
N PRO A 110 -0.47 16.78 -5.90
CA PRO A 110 0.89 17.12 -6.30
C PRO A 110 1.63 15.91 -6.85
N LYS A 111 2.18 16.06 -8.05
CA LYS A 111 2.80 14.94 -8.74
C LYS A 111 3.98 14.37 -7.94
N GLU A 112 4.69 15.18 -7.16
CA GLU A 112 5.82 14.74 -6.31
C GLU A 112 5.40 13.68 -5.27
N LEU A 113 4.13 13.69 -4.87
CA LEU A 113 3.55 12.70 -3.97
C LEU A 113 3.06 11.47 -4.74
N MET A 114 2.39 11.67 -5.88
CA MET A 114 1.72 10.58 -6.60
C MET A 114 2.67 9.81 -7.53
N GLU A 115 3.36 10.50 -8.43
CA GLU A 115 4.26 9.88 -9.40
C GLU A 115 5.73 9.95 -8.94
N GLY A 116 6.07 10.94 -8.13
CA GLY A 116 7.38 11.07 -7.50
C GLY A 116 7.55 10.15 -6.28
N GLN A 117 8.79 10.03 -5.79
CA GLN A 117 9.12 9.17 -4.64
C GLN A 117 8.97 9.86 -3.28
N LYS A 118 8.13 10.90 -3.14
CA LYS A 118 7.91 11.63 -1.88
C LYS A 118 6.59 11.33 -1.20
N GLY A 119 5.75 10.48 -1.79
CA GLY A 119 4.49 10.02 -1.23
C GLY A 119 4.13 8.63 -1.77
N CYS A 120 2.89 8.46 -2.20
CA CYS A 120 2.34 7.23 -2.77
C CYS A 120 3.23 6.60 -3.85
N GLY A 121 3.81 7.39 -4.76
CA GLY A 121 4.69 6.90 -5.82
C GLY A 121 5.97 6.25 -5.29
N GLY A 122 6.42 6.61 -4.09
CA GLY A 122 7.56 5.97 -3.42
C GLY A 122 7.29 4.51 -3.07
N CYS A 123 6.04 4.17 -2.73
CA CYS A 123 5.61 2.81 -2.43
C CYS A 123 5.14 2.07 -3.69
N HIS A 124 4.42 2.75 -4.58
CA HIS A 124 3.82 2.17 -5.78
C HIS A 124 4.78 2.05 -6.98
N LYS A 125 6.03 2.57 -6.88
CA LYS A 125 7.09 2.34 -7.88
C LYS A 125 7.48 0.89 -8.08
N ILE A 126 6.98 -0.02 -7.23
CA ILE A 126 7.08 -1.45 -7.48
C ILE A 126 6.33 -1.86 -8.75
N GLY A 127 5.36 -1.07 -9.23
CA GLY A 127 4.61 -1.35 -10.46
C GLY A 127 5.45 -1.23 -11.73
N ALA A 128 5.14 -2.08 -12.71
CA ALA A 128 5.77 -2.09 -14.01
C ALA A 128 5.46 -0.79 -14.77
N LYS A 129 6.51 -0.16 -15.30
CA LYS A 129 6.46 1.05 -16.12
C LYS A 129 7.70 1.10 -16.99
N ASP A 130 7.59 1.68 -18.19
CA ASP A 130 8.72 1.81 -19.12
C ASP A 130 9.56 3.06 -18.87
N GLU A 131 8.94 4.11 -18.35
CA GLU A 131 9.56 5.41 -18.09
C GLU A 131 8.84 6.13 -16.94
N THR A 132 9.49 7.10 -16.31
CA THR A 132 8.85 7.86 -15.21
C THR A 132 7.71 8.75 -15.69
N GLY A 133 7.69 9.16 -16.96
CA GLY A 133 6.76 10.15 -17.51
C GLY A 133 7.08 11.59 -17.07
N TRP A 134 8.28 11.80 -16.51
CA TRP A 134 8.75 13.09 -15.97
C TRP A 134 10.13 13.44 -16.50
N ASP A 135 10.22 14.55 -17.22
CA ASP A 135 11.49 15.01 -17.80
C ASP A 135 12.56 15.34 -16.75
N ASP A 136 12.15 15.80 -15.56
CA ASP A 136 13.06 16.20 -14.47
C ASP A 136 13.39 15.05 -13.49
N TYR A 137 12.81 13.86 -13.68
CA TYR A 137 12.89 12.78 -12.72
C TYR A 137 13.05 11.41 -13.39
N GLU A 138 14.25 10.82 -13.32
CA GLU A 138 14.59 9.61 -14.07
C GLU A 138 14.57 8.32 -13.21
N TYR A 139 14.38 8.44 -11.88
CA TYR A 139 14.46 7.31 -10.95
C TYR A 139 13.07 6.71 -10.62
N GLY A 140 12.97 5.40 -10.45
CA GLY A 140 11.73 4.74 -10.00
C GLY A 140 10.95 3.98 -11.06
N VAL A 141 11.59 3.68 -12.19
CA VAL A 141 11.08 2.77 -13.23
C VAL A 141 11.33 1.29 -12.85
N VAL A 142 12.37 1.02 -12.06
CA VAL A 142 12.73 -0.33 -11.62
C VAL A 142 11.74 -0.80 -10.54
N GLY A 143 10.90 -1.77 -10.86
CA GLY A 143 10.00 -2.42 -9.90
C GLY A 143 10.68 -3.50 -9.04
N CYS A 144 11.71 -4.16 -9.56
CA CYS A 144 12.28 -5.36 -8.91
C CYS A 144 13.19 -5.07 -7.71
N ASP A 145 13.59 -3.82 -7.44
CA ASP A 145 14.58 -3.50 -6.40
C ASP A 145 13.96 -3.03 -5.07
N ASN A 146 12.66 -3.28 -4.87
CA ASN A 146 11.94 -2.83 -3.67
C ASN A 146 12.11 -3.76 -2.47
N CYS A 147 12.37 -5.06 -2.69
CA CYS A 147 12.52 -6.06 -1.61
C CYS A 147 13.96 -6.53 -1.43
N HIS A 148 14.66 -6.85 -2.53
CA HIS A 148 16.10 -7.12 -2.55
C HIS A 148 16.78 -5.92 -3.19
N THR A 149 17.24 -4.98 -2.36
CA THR A 149 17.61 -3.66 -2.85
C THR A 149 18.85 -3.68 -3.71
N ARG A 150 18.91 -2.72 -4.64
CA ARG A 150 20.13 -2.42 -5.40
C ARG A 150 21.22 -1.94 -4.42
N HIS A 151 22.48 -2.31 -4.60
CA HIS A 151 23.05 -3.08 -5.70
C HIS A 151 23.52 -4.48 -5.29
N SER A 152 23.35 -4.89 -4.04
CA SER A 152 23.64 -6.27 -3.60
C SER A 152 22.62 -7.29 -4.13
N PHE A 153 21.36 -6.89 -4.29
CA PHE A 153 20.23 -7.74 -4.68
C PHE A 153 20.17 -9.04 -3.84
N SER A 154 20.30 -8.88 -2.52
CA SER A 154 20.37 -10.01 -1.59
C SER A 154 19.02 -10.70 -1.42
N VAL A 155 18.98 -12.00 -1.69
CA VAL A 155 17.79 -12.82 -1.40
C VAL A 155 17.55 -12.96 0.12
N GLU A 156 18.61 -12.92 0.92
CA GLU A 156 18.49 -12.96 2.38
C GLU A 156 17.84 -11.68 2.91
N GLU A 157 18.14 -10.53 2.32
CA GLU A 157 17.47 -9.27 2.62
C GLU A 157 15.98 -9.36 2.26
N ALA A 158 15.65 -9.80 1.05
CA ALA A 158 14.27 -9.90 0.60
C ALA A 158 13.41 -10.87 1.41
N ARG A 159 14.01 -11.87 2.07
CA ARG A 159 13.28 -12.85 2.91
C ARG A 159 12.97 -12.35 4.32
N LYS A 160 13.59 -11.24 4.74
CA LYS A 160 13.34 -10.65 6.05
C LYS A 160 12.13 -9.72 6.02
N PRO A 161 11.22 -9.77 7.02
CA PRO A 161 10.06 -8.89 7.14
C PRO A 161 10.33 -7.39 6.91
N GLU A 162 11.51 -6.89 7.27
CA GLU A 162 11.90 -5.48 7.10
C GLU A 162 11.94 -5.03 5.63
N ALA A 163 12.06 -5.95 4.67
CA ALA A 163 11.96 -5.61 3.24
C ALA A 163 10.57 -5.10 2.85
N CYS A 164 9.51 -5.51 3.58
CA CYS A 164 8.13 -5.08 3.32
C CYS A 164 7.76 -3.79 4.05
N LEU A 165 8.43 -3.51 5.18
CA LEU A 165 8.12 -2.43 6.12
C LEU A 165 8.00 -1.03 5.48
N PRO A 166 8.88 -0.60 4.54
CA PRO A 166 8.80 0.76 4.01
C PRO A 166 7.43 1.13 3.42
N CYS A 167 6.72 0.15 2.86
CA CYS A 167 5.41 0.35 2.21
C CYS A 167 4.25 -0.19 3.05
N HIS A 168 4.42 -1.35 3.69
CA HIS A 168 3.35 -2.05 4.42
C HIS A 168 3.30 -1.65 5.89
N GLN A 169 3.00 -0.39 6.16
CA GLN A 169 2.96 0.21 7.50
C GLN A 169 1.93 1.35 7.60
N GLY A 170 1.75 1.90 8.80
CA GLY A 170 1.21 3.24 8.99
C GLY A 170 -0.32 3.33 9.07
N PHE A 171 -0.90 4.28 8.33
CA PHE A 171 -2.26 4.75 8.54
C PHE A 171 -3.31 3.73 8.10
N ASP A 172 -3.25 3.32 6.84
CA ASP A 172 -4.30 2.58 6.13
C ASP A 172 -4.07 1.07 6.06
N HIS A 173 -2.82 0.63 6.11
CA HIS A 173 -2.47 -0.78 6.10
C HIS A 173 -1.24 -1.05 6.99
N ALA A 174 -1.43 -0.95 8.31
CA ALA A 174 -0.40 -1.11 9.35
C ALA A 174 0.07 -2.57 9.54
N GLN A 175 0.35 -3.27 8.43
CA GLN A 175 0.62 -4.70 8.40
C GLN A 175 1.91 -5.06 9.12
N TRP A 176 2.96 -4.23 8.97
CA TRP A 176 4.18 -4.36 9.76
C TRP A 176 3.89 -4.29 11.25
N GLU A 177 3.14 -3.28 11.72
CA GLU A 177 2.86 -3.09 13.13
C GLU A 177 2.00 -4.23 13.69
N MET A 178 1.00 -4.67 12.92
CA MET A 178 0.18 -5.83 13.27
C MET A 178 1.01 -7.11 13.35
N TYR A 179 1.84 -7.40 12.35
CA TYR A 179 2.71 -8.57 12.32
C TYR A 179 3.75 -8.52 13.44
N SER A 180 4.53 -7.44 13.52
CA SER A 180 5.67 -7.27 14.43
C SER A 180 5.27 -7.34 15.91
N THR A 181 4.02 -7.01 16.23
CA THR A 181 3.48 -7.11 17.60
C THR A 181 2.57 -8.33 17.83
N SER A 182 2.37 -9.17 16.81
CA SER A 182 1.75 -10.50 16.93
C SER A 182 2.70 -11.53 17.54
N LYS A 183 2.20 -12.74 17.86
CA LYS A 183 3.09 -13.83 18.30
C LYS A 183 4.06 -14.28 17.21
N HIS A 184 3.66 -14.26 15.94
CA HIS A 184 4.55 -14.60 14.83
C HIS A 184 5.74 -13.63 14.75
N GLY A 185 5.45 -12.33 14.73
CA GLY A 185 6.49 -11.29 14.66
C GLY A 185 7.38 -11.22 15.90
N VAL A 186 6.83 -11.46 17.10
CA VAL A 186 7.63 -11.47 18.34
C VAL A 186 8.60 -12.66 18.37
N ILE A 187 8.21 -13.84 17.87
CA ILE A 187 9.13 -14.99 17.74
C ILE A 187 10.22 -14.65 16.72
N TYR A 188 9.84 -14.12 15.55
CA TYR A 188 10.81 -13.64 14.54
C TYR A 188 11.84 -12.68 15.14
N GLN A 189 11.41 -11.63 15.86
CA GLN A 189 12.32 -10.67 16.47
C GLN A 189 13.23 -11.27 17.55
N THR A 190 12.82 -12.38 18.18
CA THR A 190 13.57 -13.03 19.26
C THR A 190 14.56 -14.07 18.73
N GLU A 191 14.22 -14.72 17.62
CA GLU A 191 14.90 -15.92 17.13
C GLU A 191 15.49 -15.77 15.72
N GLY A 192 15.01 -14.83 14.92
CA GLY A 192 15.32 -14.65 13.49
C GLY A 192 16.79 -14.41 13.18
N ASP A 193 17.56 -13.83 14.12
CA ASP A 193 19.02 -13.70 14.00
C ASP A 193 19.76 -15.05 13.92
N ARG A 194 19.08 -16.15 14.30
CA ARG A 194 19.65 -17.51 14.30
C ARG A 194 19.15 -18.37 13.15
N TRP A 195 18.19 -17.89 12.36
CA TRP A 195 17.67 -18.61 11.20
C TRP A 195 18.64 -18.50 10.02
N ASP A 196 18.67 -19.53 9.19
CA ASP A 196 19.42 -19.51 7.93
C ASP A 196 18.58 -18.83 6.83
N TRP A 197 18.85 -17.56 6.55
CA TRP A 197 18.13 -16.78 5.54
C TRP A 197 18.49 -17.17 4.10
N SER A 198 19.52 -18.01 3.91
CA SER A 198 19.98 -18.43 2.58
C SER A 198 19.11 -19.53 1.97
N VAL A 199 18.35 -20.28 2.77
CA VAL A 199 17.46 -21.36 2.31
C VAL A 199 16.26 -20.82 1.52
N PRO A 200 15.79 -21.50 0.47
CA PRO A 200 14.59 -21.11 -0.26
C PRO A 200 13.35 -21.18 0.63
N LEU A 201 12.32 -20.35 0.34
CA LEU A 201 11.10 -20.31 1.14
C LEU A 201 10.37 -21.65 1.20
N SER A 202 10.50 -22.49 0.17
CA SER A 202 9.97 -23.87 0.15
C SER A 202 10.61 -24.81 1.18
N GLU A 203 11.76 -24.45 1.72
CA GLU A 203 12.50 -25.22 2.75
C GLU A 203 12.57 -24.46 4.07
N ALA A 204 12.09 -23.21 4.12
CA ALA A 204 12.21 -22.34 5.28
C ALA A 204 11.45 -22.87 6.51
N GLY A 205 10.41 -23.69 6.33
CA GLY A 205 9.65 -24.29 7.43
C GLY A 205 10.47 -25.23 8.33
N ASP A 206 11.60 -25.77 7.85
CA ASP A 206 12.51 -26.60 8.65
C ASP A 206 13.46 -25.77 9.53
N GLU A 207 13.69 -24.51 9.17
CA GLU A 207 14.63 -23.60 9.84
C GLU A 207 13.92 -22.52 10.68
N TYR A 208 12.74 -22.05 10.24
CA TYR A 208 12.05 -20.92 10.83
C TYR A 208 11.03 -21.41 11.86
N THR A 209 11.09 -20.86 13.07
CA THR A 209 10.18 -21.23 14.17
C THR A 209 8.89 -20.40 14.21
N ALA A 210 8.77 -19.41 13.32
CA ALA A 210 7.57 -18.60 13.10
C ALA A 210 7.53 -18.08 11.66
N PRO A 211 6.33 -17.74 11.13
CA PRO A 211 6.24 -17.24 9.77
C PRO A 211 6.73 -15.79 9.64
N THR A 212 7.18 -15.45 8.43
CA THR A 212 7.48 -14.08 7.97
C THR A 212 6.44 -13.61 6.97
N CYS A 213 6.48 -12.33 6.59
CA CYS A 213 5.63 -11.77 5.53
C CYS A 213 5.74 -12.61 4.25
N GLN A 214 6.96 -12.95 3.88
CA GLN A 214 7.32 -13.70 2.69
C GLN A 214 6.86 -15.16 2.76
N LEU A 215 7.03 -15.82 3.91
CA LEU A 215 6.57 -17.21 4.05
C LEU A 215 5.05 -17.31 3.86
N CYS A 216 4.30 -16.32 4.34
CA CYS A 216 2.84 -16.30 4.20
C CYS A 216 2.36 -15.87 2.81
N HIS A 217 3.00 -14.88 2.18
CA HIS A 217 2.48 -14.23 0.97
C HIS A 217 3.25 -14.55 -0.34
N MET A 218 4.39 -15.23 -0.25
CA MET A 218 5.20 -15.68 -1.37
C MET A 218 5.44 -17.19 -1.24
N LYS A 219 4.37 -17.99 -1.27
CA LYS A 219 4.45 -19.45 -1.11
C LYS A 219 5.47 -20.02 -2.09
N ASP A 220 6.41 -20.82 -1.58
CA ASP A 220 7.52 -21.39 -2.35
C ASP A 220 8.39 -20.37 -3.12
N GLY A 221 8.30 -19.07 -2.78
CA GLY A 221 9.00 -17.98 -3.48
C GLY A 221 8.27 -17.43 -4.70
N ASP A 222 6.97 -17.69 -4.86
CA ASP A 222 6.16 -17.10 -5.93
C ASP A 222 6.04 -15.57 -5.79
N HIS A 223 6.26 -14.85 -6.90
CA HIS A 223 6.30 -13.37 -6.93
C HIS A 223 4.94 -12.71 -7.24
N ALA A 224 3.85 -13.47 -7.43
CA ALA A 224 2.53 -12.90 -7.73
C ALA A 224 1.92 -12.13 -6.53
N VAL A 225 2.12 -12.63 -5.31
CA VAL A 225 1.71 -11.99 -4.03
C VAL A 225 0.25 -11.53 -4.04
N MET A 226 -0.67 -12.48 -3.90
CA MET A 226 -2.11 -12.23 -3.91
C MET A 226 -2.76 -12.55 -2.55
N THR A 227 -3.99 -12.08 -2.36
CA THR A 227 -4.79 -12.31 -1.15
C THR A 227 -6.27 -12.40 -1.51
N SER A 228 -7.04 -13.12 -0.71
CA SER A 228 -8.48 -13.30 -0.93
C SER A 228 -9.26 -11.99 -0.83
N TRP A 229 -8.96 -11.15 0.16
CA TRP A 229 -9.77 -9.96 0.47
C TRP A 229 -9.35 -8.69 -0.28
N GLY A 230 -8.14 -8.65 -0.85
CA GLY A 230 -7.60 -7.45 -1.47
C GLY A 230 -7.49 -6.27 -0.50
N PHE A 231 -7.29 -5.07 -1.03
CA PHE A 231 -7.18 -3.85 -0.21
C PHE A 231 -8.55 -3.41 0.32
N LEU A 232 -9.60 -3.51 -0.50
CA LEU A 232 -10.92 -2.98 -0.15
C LEU A 232 -11.66 -3.83 0.90
N GLY A 233 -11.21 -5.07 1.15
CA GLY A 233 -11.87 -5.99 2.08
C GLY A 233 -13.28 -6.35 1.64
N VAL A 234 -13.52 -6.43 0.32
CA VAL A 234 -14.81 -6.79 -0.27
C VAL A 234 -14.61 -7.78 -1.43
N ARG A 235 -15.63 -8.58 -1.73
CA ARG A 235 -15.75 -9.36 -2.96
C ARG A 235 -17.14 -9.13 -3.56
N VAL A 236 -17.26 -9.27 -4.88
CA VAL A 236 -18.52 -9.02 -5.61
C VAL A 236 -19.52 -10.15 -5.41
N GLU A 237 -19.07 -11.41 -5.39
CA GLU A 237 -19.93 -12.55 -5.04
C GLU A 237 -19.91 -12.79 -3.52
N GLU A 238 -21.07 -12.64 -2.86
CA GLU A 238 -21.25 -12.93 -1.42
C GLU A 238 -22.42 -13.90 -1.22
N PRO A 239 -22.20 -15.13 -0.72
CA PRO A 239 -23.27 -16.10 -0.49
C PRO A 239 -24.15 -15.78 0.73
N ASP A 240 -23.69 -14.97 1.69
CA ASP A 240 -24.50 -14.52 2.82
C ASP A 240 -25.36 -13.31 2.41
N GLU A 241 -26.69 -13.48 2.37
CA GLU A 241 -27.61 -12.43 1.91
C GLU A 241 -27.56 -11.16 2.77
N GLU A 242 -27.39 -11.30 4.09
CA GLU A 242 -27.36 -10.15 4.99
C GLU A 242 -26.02 -9.39 4.84
N TRP A 243 -24.92 -10.12 4.70
CA TRP A 243 -23.63 -9.49 4.41
C TRP A 243 -23.58 -8.88 3.01
N MET A 244 -24.29 -9.46 2.04
CA MET A 244 -24.42 -8.87 0.70
C MET A 244 -25.12 -7.51 0.76
N ASP A 245 -26.19 -7.35 1.54
CA ASP A 245 -26.89 -6.08 1.70
C ASP A 245 -25.98 -4.99 2.29
N ASP A 246 -25.23 -5.32 3.35
CA ASP A 246 -24.23 -4.41 3.94
C ASP A 246 -23.19 -3.99 2.88
N ARG A 247 -22.73 -4.95 2.08
CA ARG A 247 -21.74 -4.70 1.03
C ARG A 247 -22.22 -3.87 -0.13
N VAL A 248 -23.47 -4.02 -0.54
CA VAL A 248 -24.03 -3.15 -1.59
C VAL A 248 -23.92 -1.70 -1.16
N SER A 249 -24.19 -1.39 0.11
CA SER A 249 -24.03 -0.04 0.66
C SER A 249 -22.56 0.42 0.61
N VAL A 250 -21.62 -0.45 0.97
CA VAL A 250 -20.18 -0.19 0.88
C VAL A 250 -19.73 0.06 -0.57
N LEU A 251 -20.18 -0.75 -1.53
CA LEU A 251 -19.81 -0.63 -2.93
C LEU A 251 -20.39 0.62 -3.59
N LYS A 252 -21.59 1.08 -3.17
CA LYS A 252 -22.15 2.38 -3.55
C LYS A 252 -21.32 3.53 -2.98
N ALA A 253 -20.88 3.42 -1.73
CA ALA A 253 -19.99 4.41 -1.12
C ALA A 253 -18.60 4.45 -1.76
N TYR A 254 -18.15 3.34 -2.36
CA TYR A 254 -16.94 3.30 -3.18
C TYR A 254 -17.19 3.78 -4.62
N GLY A 255 -18.40 4.16 -5.00
CA GLY A 255 -18.75 4.51 -6.38
C GLY A 255 -18.56 3.37 -7.40
N VAL A 256 -18.41 2.13 -6.93
CA VAL A 256 -18.30 0.92 -7.76
C VAL A 256 -19.66 0.50 -8.29
N LEU A 257 -20.71 0.74 -7.50
CA LEU A 257 -22.10 0.63 -7.91
C LEU A 257 -22.74 2.01 -7.90
N ASP A 258 -23.69 2.23 -8.82
CA ASP A 258 -24.57 3.40 -8.81
C ASP A 258 -25.64 3.28 -7.70
N ALA A 259 -26.47 4.32 -7.55
CA ALA A 259 -27.51 4.35 -6.51
C ALA A 259 -28.54 3.22 -6.63
N ASP A 260 -28.78 2.72 -7.86
CA ASP A 260 -29.69 1.62 -8.17
C ASP A 260 -29.01 0.24 -8.01
N GLY A 261 -27.70 0.20 -7.78
CA GLY A 261 -26.92 -1.02 -7.60
C GLY A 261 -26.33 -1.59 -8.89
N ASN A 262 -26.32 -0.84 -10.00
CA ASN A 262 -25.66 -1.28 -11.24
C ASN A 262 -24.16 -0.96 -11.21
N PRO A 263 -23.31 -1.78 -11.85
CA PRO A 263 -21.89 -1.48 -12.01
C PRO A 263 -21.62 -0.14 -12.73
N THR A 264 -20.64 0.61 -12.23
CA THR A 264 -20.11 1.83 -12.86
C THR A 264 -18.80 1.54 -13.62
N ASP A 265 -18.24 2.54 -14.29
CA ASP A 265 -16.91 2.43 -14.91
C ASP A 265 -15.81 2.04 -13.90
N ARG A 266 -16.01 2.34 -12.60
CA ARG A 266 -15.08 2.00 -11.53
C ARG A 266 -15.08 0.51 -11.18
N PHE A 267 -16.16 -0.22 -11.51
CA PHE A 267 -16.25 -1.66 -11.29
C PHE A 267 -15.15 -2.41 -12.05
N ASP A 268 -14.98 -2.11 -13.34
CA ASP A 268 -13.96 -2.74 -14.19
C ASP A 268 -12.55 -2.37 -13.72
N LEU A 269 -12.35 -1.14 -13.26
CA LEU A 269 -11.07 -0.64 -12.74
C LEU A 269 -10.66 -1.37 -11.47
N VAL A 270 -11.57 -1.56 -10.50
CA VAL A 270 -11.32 -2.28 -9.25
C VAL A 270 -10.93 -3.73 -9.52
N GLY A 271 -11.59 -4.38 -10.48
CA GLY A 271 -11.25 -5.73 -10.93
C GLY A 271 -9.88 -5.80 -11.60
N ALA A 272 -9.62 -4.90 -12.56
CA ALA A 272 -8.36 -4.84 -13.29
C ALA A 272 -7.16 -4.52 -12.38
N ALA A 273 -7.34 -3.63 -11.40
CA ALA A 273 -6.35 -3.29 -10.38
C ALA A 273 -6.23 -4.33 -9.25
N LYS A 274 -7.02 -5.42 -9.31
CA LYS A 274 -7.05 -6.51 -8.32
C LYS A 274 -7.28 -6.03 -6.88
N LEU A 275 -7.99 -4.91 -6.69
CA LEU A 275 -8.32 -4.32 -5.38
C LEU A 275 -9.36 -5.15 -4.60
N ALA A 276 -10.13 -5.97 -5.32
CA ALA A 276 -11.07 -6.97 -4.80
C ALA A 276 -11.06 -8.22 -5.70
N ARG A 277 -11.55 -9.35 -5.20
CA ARG A 277 -11.82 -10.55 -6.02
C ARG A 277 -13.27 -10.50 -6.49
N LEU A 278 -13.49 -10.76 -7.79
CA LEU A 278 -14.82 -10.59 -8.38
C LEU A 278 -15.65 -11.87 -8.30
N THR A 279 -15.01 -13.03 -8.14
CA THR A 279 -15.68 -14.33 -8.00
C THR A 279 -15.26 -15.06 -6.73
N MET A 280 -16.13 -15.96 -6.27
CA MET A 280 -15.81 -16.88 -5.18
C MET A 280 -14.66 -17.82 -5.52
N ASP A 281 -14.52 -18.21 -6.79
CA ASP A 281 -13.41 -19.08 -7.23
C ASP A 281 -12.06 -18.38 -7.08
N GLU A 282 -11.96 -17.10 -7.50
CA GLU A 282 -10.76 -16.29 -7.28
C GLU A 282 -10.46 -16.12 -5.79
N TRP A 283 -11.48 -15.85 -4.97
CA TRP A 283 -11.29 -15.68 -3.53
C TRP A 283 -10.86 -16.98 -2.83
N ASN A 284 -11.49 -18.11 -3.20
CA ASN A 284 -11.23 -19.42 -2.63
C ASN A 284 -9.84 -19.95 -3.00
N ALA A 285 -9.36 -19.68 -4.22
CA ALA A 285 -8.01 -20.08 -4.63
C ALA A 285 -6.94 -19.52 -3.66
N GLU A 286 -6.98 -18.21 -3.40
CA GLU A 286 -6.10 -17.52 -2.46
C GLU A 286 -6.30 -18.01 -1.01
N ARG A 287 -7.53 -18.34 -0.63
CA ARG A 287 -7.86 -18.82 0.72
C ARG A 287 -7.26 -20.20 0.98
N GLU A 288 -7.42 -21.12 0.04
CA GLU A 288 -6.89 -22.48 0.18
C GLU A 288 -5.37 -22.50 0.17
N GLU A 289 -4.72 -21.60 -0.59
CA GLU A 289 -3.27 -21.42 -0.53
C GLU A 289 -2.80 -20.96 0.85
N MET A 290 -3.46 -19.95 1.43
CA MET A 290 -3.14 -19.48 2.78
C MET A 290 -3.36 -20.59 3.82
N ILE A 291 -4.44 -21.37 3.71
CA ILE A 291 -4.69 -22.52 4.60
C ILE A 291 -3.58 -23.55 4.49
N ALA A 292 -3.10 -23.84 3.27
CA ALA A 292 -1.99 -24.77 3.06
C ALA A 292 -0.72 -24.27 3.76
N THR A 293 -0.41 -22.97 3.66
CA THR A 293 0.73 -22.35 4.34
C THR A 293 0.59 -22.39 5.87
N CYS A 294 -0.59 -22.06 6.41
CA CYS A 294 -0.85 -22.20 7.85
C CYS A 294 -0.68 -23.66 8.34
N SER A 295 -1.01 -24.63 7.48
CA SER A 295 -0.99 -26.06 7.79
C SER A 295 0.41 -26.66 7.85
N GLU A 296 1.45 -25.90 7.51
CA GLU A 296 2.85 -26.28 7.73
C GLU A 296 3.22 -26.29 9.22
N CYS A 297 2.54 -25.49 10.05
CA CYS A 297 2.77 -25.41 11.50
C CYS A 297 1.55 -25.75 12.35
N HIS A 298 0.34 -25.49 11.85
CA HIS A 298 -0.91 -25.71 12.56
C HIS A 298 -1.73 -26.85 11.95
N SER A 299 -2.74 -27.34 12.68
CA SER A 299 -3.72 -28.21 12.02
C SER A 299 -4.55 -27.40 11.02
N GLU A 300 -4.95 -28.03 9.92
CA GLU A 300 -5.84 -27.41 8.94
C GLU A 300 -7.14 -26.89 9.58
N THR A 301 -7.69 -27.61 10.55
CA THR A 301 -8.87 -27.17 11.31
C THR A 301 -8.61 -25.87 12.07
N PHE A 302 -7.44 -25.72 12.70
CA PHE A 302 -7.08 -24.47 13.35
C PHE A 302 -6.98 -23.34 12.33
N ALA A 303 -6.28 -23.57 11.22
CA ALA A 303 -6.11 -22.57 10.17
C ALA A 303 -7.44 -22.07 9.61
N ARG A 304 -8.35 -22.99 9.26
CA ARG A 304 -9.70 -22.67 8.76
C ARG A 304 -10.49 -21.85 9.77
N ASN A 305 -10.55 -22.30 11.02
CA ASN A 305 -11.30 -21.60 12.07
C ASN A 305 -10.74 -20.20 12.33
N SER A 306 -9.42 -20.04 12.40
CA SER A 306 -8.80 -18.73 12.65
C SER A 306 -9.05 -17.74 11.52
N LEU A 307 -9.01 -18.18 10.26
CA LEU A 307 -9.31 -17.31 9.13
C LEU A 307 -10.82 -17.00 9.03
N GLU A 308 -11.69 -17.95 9.37
CA GLU A 308 -13.15 -17.75 9.44
C GLU A 308 -13.54 -16.78 10.57
N GLU A 309 -12.84 -16.79 11.71
CA GLU A 309 -13.00 -15.76 12.74
C GLU A 309 -12.68 -14.35 12.22
N GLY A 310 -11.63 -14.23 11.38
CA GLY A 310 -11.31 -12.98 10.68
C GLY A 310 -12.40 -12.55 9.70
N ASP A 311 -12.98 -13.50 8.95
CA ASP A 311 -14.09 -13.22 8.03
C ASP A 311 -15.34 -12.73 8.79
N HIS A 312 -15.68 -13.35 9.91
CA HIS A 312 -16.78 -12.92 10.76
C HIS A 312 -16.57 -11.50 11.29
N LEU A 313 -15.35 -11.16 11.72
CA LEU A 313 -15.06 -9.81 12.19
C LEU A 313 -15.15 -8.76 11.07
N LEU A 314 -14.74 -9.11 9.86
CA LEU A 314 -14.93 -8.25 8.69
C LEU A 314 -16.42 -8.03 8.42
N ARG A 315 -17.26 -9.07 8.50
CA ARG A 315 -18.72 -8.95 8.38
C ARG A 315 -19.30 -8.00 9.42
N GLU A 316 -18.94 -8.16 10.70
CA GLU A 316 -19.42 -7.26 11.76
C GLU A 316 -18.97 -5.81 11.55
N SER A 317 -17.75 -5.62 11.02
CA SER A 317 -17.22 -4.29 10.68
C SER A 317 -17.96 -3.67 9.49
N ASP A 318 -18.26 -4.48 8.47
CA ASP A 318 -19.04 -4.09 7.29
C ASP A 318 -20.41 -3.60 7.68
N ARG A 319 -21.10 -4.30 8.59
CA ARG A 319 -22.41 -3.88 9.07
C ARG A 319 -22.40 -2.49 9.71
N ILE A 320 -21.47 -2.25 10.63
CA ILE A 320 -21.37 -0.96 11.32
C ILE A 320 -21.04 0.16 10.32
N TYR A 321 -20.19 -0.15 9.34
CA TYR A 321 -19.81 0.80 8.31
C TYR A 321 -20.97 1.08 7.32
N ALA A 322 -21.68 0.06 6.88
CA ALA A 322 -22.87 0.16 6.05
C ALA A 322 -23.98 0.99 6.72
N ASP A 323 -24.27 0.73 8.00
CA ASP A 323 -25.21 1.54 8.80
C ASP A 323 -24.82 3.03 8.83
N SER A 324 -23.52 3.32 8.92
CA SER A 324 -22.99 4.68 8.95
C SER A 324 -23.08 5.35 7.57
N ILE A 325 -22.78 4.62 6.50
CA ILE A 325 -22.99 5.06 5.11
C ILE A 325 -24.45 5.42 4.88
N GLU A 326 -25.37 4.55 5.26
CA GLU A 326 -26.81 4.76 5.07
C GLU A 326 -27.33 5.95 5.88
N THR A 327 -26.74 6.22 7.05
CA THR A 327 -27.03 7.42 7.85
C THR A 327 -26.66 8.69 7.08
N VAL A 328 -25.46 8.76 6.51
CA VAL A 328 -25.01 9.92 5.71
C VAL A 328 -25.80 10.05 4.41
N ALA A 329 -26.04 8.94 3.71
CA ALA A 329 -26.86 8.93 2.49
C ALA A 329 -28.30 9.40 2.77
N ALA A 330 -28.86 9.10 3.94
CA ALA A 330 -30.17 9.59 4.34
C ALA A 330 -30.20 11.11 4.50
N LEU A 331 -29.15 11.74 5.02
CA LEU A 331 -29.06 13.20 5.12
C LEU A 331 -29.09 13.88 3.73
N TYR A 332 -28.45 13.29 2.72
CA TYR A 332 -28.57 13.75 1.34
C TYR A 332 -29.97 13.53 0.77
N ARG A 333 -30.55 12.34 0.97
CA ARG A 333 -31.93 12.03 0.54
C ARG A 333 -32.95 13.01 1.09
N ASP A 334 -32.72 13.47 2.33
CA ASP A 334 -33.58 14.41 3.02
C ASP A 334 -33.27 15.89 2.69
N GLY A 335 -32.24 16.16 1.88
CA GLY A 335 -31.82 17.50 1.50
C GLY A 335 -31.22 18.33 2.65
N ILE A 336 -30.71 17.65 3.68
CA ILE A 336 -30.09 18.28 4.85
C ILE A 336 -28.62 18.62 4.57
N LEU A 337 -27.90 17.70 3.92
CA LEU A 337 -26.58 17.99 3.39
C LEU A 337 -26.71 18.69 2.03
N PRO A 338 -25.85 19.69 1.74
CA PRO A 338 -25.81 20.32 0.43
C PRO A 338 -25.25 19.34 -0.61
N GLU A 339 -25.76 19.37 -1.84
CA GLU A 339 -25.19 18.56 -2.93
C GLU A 339 -23.68 18.82 -3.07
N PRO A 340 -22.85 17.77 -3.23
CA PRO A 340 -21.41 17.92 -3.38
C PRO A 340 -21.07 18.64 -4.70
N GLU A 341 -19.97 19.41 -4.72
CA GLU A 341 -19.55 20.16 -5.92
C GLU A 341 -19.26 19.25 -7.12
N TYR A 342 -18.89 18.00 -6.86
CA TYR A 342 -18.58 16.96 -7.86
C TYR A 342 -19.79 16.05 -8.18
N ILE A 343 -21.03 16.49 -7.94
CA ILE A 343 -22.23 15.67 -8.15
C ILE A 343 -22.33 15.04 -9.54
N GLU A 344 -21.87 15.72 -10.58
CA GLU A 344 -21.86 15.23 -11.97
C GLU A 344 -20.91 14.03 -12.19
N GLU A 345 -19.93 13.85 -11.29
CA GLU A 345 -18.99 12.73 -11.27
C GLU A 345 -19.43 11.60 -10.33
N LEU A 346 -20.57 11.76 -9.63
CA LEU A 346 -21.03 10.89 -8.55
C LEU A 346 -22.26 10.06 -8.97
N PRO A 347 -22.09 8.97 -9.73
CA PRO A 347 -23.21 8.12 -10.16
C PRO A 347 -23.92 7.40 -8.99
N SER A 348 -23.28 7.33 -7.83
CA SER A 348 -23.84 6.71 -6.63
C SER A 348 -24.67 7.66 -5.77
N TYR A 349 -24.84 8.94 -6.12
CA TYR A 349 -25.66 9.87 -5.33
C TYR A 349 -27.07 9.29 -5.09
N PRO A 350 -27.56 9.23 -3.84
CA PRO A 350 -27.22 10.04 -2.67
C PRO A 350 -26.12 9.48 -1.75
N TYR A 351 -25.38 8.45 -2.17
CA TYR A 351 -24.30 7.88 -1.38
C TYR A 351 -23.02 8.74 -1.48
N PRO A 352 -22.23 8.89 -0.39
CA PRO A 352 -20.95 9.58 -0.43
C PRO A 352 -19.92 8.80 -1.27
N ASP A 353 -18.85 9.46 -1.74
CA ASP A 353 -17.73 8.79 -2.43
C ASP A 353 -16.47 8.77 -1.56
N VAL A 354 -16.31 7.71 -0.77
CA VAL A 354 -15.18 7.59 0.16
C VAL A 354 -13.86 7.25 -0.55
N LEU A 355 -13.85 7.01 -1.87
CA LEU A 355 -12.61 6.87 -2.61
C LEU A 355 -12.01 8.22 -3.05
N ARG A 356 -12.69 9.36 -2.82
CA ARG A 356 -12.11 10.71 -3.02
C ARG A 356 -11.18 11.08 -1.87
N PHE A 357 -9.91 10.71 -1.98
CA PHE A 357 -8.96 10.89 -0.89
C PHE A 357 -8.69 12.39 -0.66
N TYR A 358 -8.78 12.82 0.61
CA TYR A 358 -8.56 14.21 1.04
C TYR A 358 -9.51 15.26 0.44
N ASP A 359 -10.61 14.82 -0.17
CA ASP A 359 -11.57 15.67 -0.90
C ASP A 359 -13.03 15.28 -0.59
N GLN A 360 -13.29 14.89 0.67
CA GLN A 360 -14.66 14.62 1.15
C GLN A 360 -15.44 15.94 1.26
N ALA A 361 -16.71 15.96 0.84
CA ALA A 361 -17.48 17.21 0.73
C ALA A 361 -17.88 17.80 2.09
N THR A 362 -18.01 16.97 3.12
CA THR A 362 -18.49 17.39 4.45
C THR A 362 -17.71 16.74 5.60
N PRO A 363 -17.68 17.34 6.81
CA PRO A 363 -17.00 16.74 7.96
C PRO A 363 -17.51 15.34 8.36
N ILE A 364 -18.81 15.07 8.19
CA ILE A 364 -19.39 13.74 8.51
C ILE A 364 -18.93 12.67 7.49
N GLU A 365 -18.65 13.06 6.25
CA GLU A 365 -18.05 12.18 5.24
C GLU A 365 -16.55 11.96 5.50
N GLU A 366 -15.82 12.95 6.03
CA GLU A 366 -14.45 12.75 6.49
C GLU A 366 -14.38 11.72 7.63
N ASP A 367 -15.34 11.75 8.56
CA ASP A 367 -15.51 10.70 9.57
C ASP A 367 -15.76 9.32 8.91
N LEU A 368 -16.58 9.23 7.85
CA LEU A 368 -16.77 7.97 7.09
C LEU A 368 -15.48 7.51 6.40
N TRP A 369 -14.74 8.42 5.78
CA TRP A 369 -13.47 8.11 5.14
C TRP A 369 -12.46 7.55 6.14
N LEU A 370 -12.29 8.19 7.31
CA LEU A 370 -11.45 7.68 8.40
C LEU A 370 -11.95 6.33 8.94
N MET A 371 -13.27 6.19 9.09
CA MET A 371 -13.90 4.96 9.55
C MET A 371 -13.55 3.78 8.65
N TRP A 372 -13.54 4.00 7.33
CA TRP A 372 -13.15 3.01 6.34
C TRP A 372 -11.63 2.81 6.28
N MET A 373 -10.90 3.87 5.97
CA MET A 373 -9.49 3.83 5.57
C MET A 373 -8.58 3.48 6.76
N GLU A 374 -8.94 3.84 7.99
CA GLU A 374 -8.14 3.56 9.18
C GLU A 374 -8.76 2.43 10.04
N TYR A 375 -9.97 2.62 10.53
CA TYR A 375 -10.51 1.78 11.61
C TYR A 375 -11.03 0.43 11.12
N ARG A 376 -11.79 0.41 10.02
CA ARG A 376 -12.23 -0.84 9.39
C ARG A 376 -11.02 -1.64 8.91
N MET A 377 -10.07 -1.00 8.22
CA MET A 377 -8.82 -1.64 7.77
C MET A 377 -8.08 -2.32 8.93
N ARG A 378 -7.86 -1.61 10.04
CA ARG A 378 -7.17 -2.17 11.20
C ARG A 378 -7.92 -3.31 11.88
N THR A 379 -9.25 -3.24 11.90
CA THR A 379 -10.09 -4.29 12.48
C THR A 379 -9.90 -5.61 11.75
N PHE A 380 -10.06 -5.63 10.42
CA PHE A 380 -9.94 -6.90 9.69
C PHE A 380 -8.49 -7.32 9.47
N GLN A 381 -7.59 -6.39 9.08
CA GLN A 381 -6.19 -6.73 8.83
C GLN A 381 -5.51 -7.20 10.12
N GLY A 382 -5.85 -6.60 11.27
CA GLY A 382 -5.34 -7.04 12.57
C GLY A 382 -5.73 -8.48 12.89
N ALA A 383 -6.95 -8.91 12.51
CA ALA A 383 -7.38 -10.28 12.72
C ALA A 383 -6.59 -11.27 11.85
N PHE A 384 -6.38 -10.95 10.57
CA PHE A 384 -5.58 -11.80 9.67
C PHE A 384 -4.09 -11.85 10.00
N HIS A 385 -3.57 -10.86 10.76
CA HIS A 385 -2.20 -10.86 11.28
C HIS A 385 -2.10 -11.30 12.74
N ALA A 386 -3.14 -11.95 13.28
CA ALA A 386 -3.18 -12.48 14.65
C ALA A 386 -2.82 -11.44 15.73
N ASN A 387 -3.29 -10.20 15.57
CA ASN A 387 -3.01 -9.10 16.47
C ASN A 387 -4.27 -8.60 17.20
N PRO A 388 -4.55 -9.08 18.42
CA PRO A 388 -5.76 -8.70 19.14
C PRO A 388 -5.78 -7.22 19.58
N ASP A 389 -4.62 -6.59 19.74
CA ASP A 389 -4.53 -5.19 20.19
C ASP A 389 -4.92 -4.23 19.07
N TYR A 390 -4.38 -4.46 17.86
CA TYR A 390 -4.77 -3.73 16.65
C TYR A 390 -6.24 -3.95 16.29
N VAL A 391 -6.72 -5.19 16.42
CA VAL A 391 -8.14 -5.50 16.24
C VAL A 391 -9.01 -4.67 17.18
N GLN A 392 -8.71 -4.66 18.48
CA GLN A 392 -9.60 -4.08 19.47
C GLN A 392 -9.44 -2.56 19.62
N TRP A 393 -8.22 -2.10 19.88
CA TRP A 393 -7.97 -0.74 20.36
C TRP A 393 -7.64 0.25 19.24
N TYR A 394 -7.17 -0.23 18.11
CA TYR A 394 -6.86 0.61 16.94
C TYR A 394 -7.86 0.43 15.78
N GLY A 395 -8.66 -0.65 15.82
CA GLY A 395 -9.71 -0.96 14.85
C GLY A 395 -11.11 -0.83 15.44
N TRP A 396 -11.60 -1.89 16.08
CA TRP A 396 -13.00 -2.04 16.49
C TRP A 396 -13.51 -0.93 17.42
N GLY A 397 -12.72 -0.54 18.42
CA GLY A 397 -13.05 0.56 19.32
C GLY A 397 -13.29 1.87 18.57
N PRO A 398 -12.27 2.41 17.86
CA PRO A 398 -12.42 3.60 17.02
C PRO A 398 -13.52 3.50 15.95
N LEU A 399 -13.72 2.32 15.34
CA LEU A 399 -14.81 2.06 14.39
C LEU A 399 -16.17 2.32 15.05
N LYS A 400 -16.41 1.73 16.23
CA LYS A 400 -17.64 1.92 17.02
C LYS A 400 -17.81 3.35 17.51
N GLU A 401 -16.73 4.00 17.95
CA GLU A 401 -16.76 5.40 18.39
C GLU A 401 -17.13 6.34 17.24
N THR A 402 -16.60 6.08 16.04
CA THR A 402 -16.91 6.89 14.85
C THR A 402 -18.36 6.73 14.44
N ALA A 403 -18.92 5.51 14.49
CA ALA A 403 -20.35 5.30 14.26
C ALA A 403 -21.23 6.10 15.24
N VAL A 404 -20.84 6.21 16.52
CA VAL A 404 -21.54 7.07 17.50
C VAL A 404 -21.43 8.55 17.14
N ARG A 405 -20.26 9.01 16.66
CA ARG A 405 -20.08 10.40 16.20
C ARG A 405 -20.98 10.72 15.01
N ILE A 406 -21.03 9.83 14.01
CA ILE A 406 -21.87 9.98 12.82
C ILE A 406 -23.36 10.05 13.22
N GLN A 407 -23.82 9.19 14.13
CA GLN A 407 -25.20 9.26 14.64
C GLN A 407 -25.51 10.57 15.37
N ALA A 408 -24.59 11.04 16.23
CA ALA A 408 -24.77 12.31 16.93
C ALA A 408 -24.80 13.51 15.97
N GLU A 409 -24.01 13.45 14.91
CA GLU A 409 -23.96 14.48 13.87
C GLU A 409 -25.22 14.48 13.00
N ASP A 410 -25.75 13.31 12.63
CA ASP A 410 -27.07 13.18 11.98
C ASP A 410 -28.18 13.82 12.82
N GLU A 411 -28.25 13.51 14.13
CA GLU A 411 -29.22 14.10 15.05
C GLU A 411 -29.07 15.63 15.12
N ARG A 412 -27.83 16.14 15.19
CA ARG A 412 -27.55 17.59 15.25
C ARG A 412 -28.00 18.29 13.98
N LEU A 413 -27.61 17.78 12.81
CA LEU A 413 -27.94 18.36 11.50
C LEU A 413 -29.45 18.37 11.26
N ARG A 414 -30.15 17.29 11.63
CA ARG A 414 -31.62 17.22 11.58
C ARG A 414 -32.29 18.24 12.51
N ALA A 415 -31.76 18.43 13.72
CA ALA A 415 -32.28 19.42 14.66
C ALA A 415 -32.08 20.86 14.16
N GLU A 416 -30.95 21.15 13.53
CA GLU A 416 -30.67 22.45 12.90
C GLU A 416 -31.62 22.72 11.73
N ALA A 417 -31.81 21.74 10.84
CA ALA A 417 -32.74 21.85 9.72
C ALA A 417 -34.21 22.03 10.16
N ALA A 418 -34.59 21.47 11.31
CA ALA A 418 -35.93 21.61 11.88
C ALA A 418 -36.17 22.95 12.59
N THR A 419 -35.11 23.70 12.91
CA THR A 419 -35.22 25.01 13.57
C THR A 419 -35.44 26.07 12.50
N PRO A 420 -36.61 26.72 12.42
CA PRO A 420 -36.84 27.77 11.42
C PRO A 420 -35.81 28.87 11.63
N GLU A 421 -35.15 29.32 10.56
CA GLU A 421 -34.30 30.51 10.58
C GLU A 421 -35.07 31.62 11.31
N SER A 422 -34.68 31.91 12.56
CA SER A 422 -35.19 33.10 13.21
C SER A 422 -34.70 34.24 12.34
N SER A 423 -35.62 34.95 11.70
CA SER A 423 -35.34 36.22 11.05
C SER A 423 -34.41 36.99 11.99
N VAL A 424 -33.17 37.15 11.56
CA VAL A 424 -32.27 38.13 12.17
C VAL A 424 -32.95 39.45 11.87
N GLU A 425 -33.85 39.88 12.76
CA GLU A 425 -34.27 41.27 12.84
C GLU A 425 -32.96 42.02 13.03
N GLU A 426 -32.52 42.71 11.97
CA GLU A 426 -31.46 43.70 12.07
C GLU A 426 -31.85 44.66 13.20
N SER A 427 -31.29 44.44 14.39
CA SER A 427 -31.34 45.46 15.43
C SER A 427 -30.70 46.72 14.83
N PRO A 428 -31.38 47.88 14.83
CA PRO A 428 -30.84 49.07 14.18
C PRO A 428 -29.46 49.39 14.76
N GLY A 429 -28.48 49.38 13.87
CA GLY A 429 -27.07 49.24 14.21
C GLY A 429 -26.54 50.27 15.20
N PHE A 430 -25.77 49.79 16.19
CA PHE A 430 -24.85 50.60 16.98
C PHE A 430 -23.71 51.23 16.15
N GLY A 431 -23.56 50.84 14.87
CA GLY A 431 -22.57 51.40 13.94
C GLY A 431 -22.84 52.86 13.52
N ALA A 432 -24.10 53.33 13.58
CA ALA A 432 -24.45 54.70 13.21
C ALA A 432 -24.01 55.74 14.26
N ILE A 433 -23.91 55.34 15.54
CA ILE A 433 -23.54 56.24 16.64
C ILE A 433 -22.02 56.47 16.68
N ILE A 434 -21.22 55.47 16.31
CA ILE A 434 -19.75 55.56 16.31
C ILE A 434 -19.24 56.41 15.13
N GLY A 435 -19.89 56.32 13.96
CA GLY A 435 -19.52 57.12 12.77
C GLY A 435 -19.70 58.63 12.97
N ILE A 436 -20.76 59.06 13.68
CA ILE A 436 -21.04 60.48 13.91
C ILE A 436 -20.07 61.08 14.95
N ALA A 437 -19.67 60.32 15.98
CA ALA A 437 -18.70 60.76 16.98
C ALA A 437 -17.29 60.93 16.39
N ALA A 438 -16.87 60.05 15.47
CA ALA A 438 -15.58 60.14 14.80
C ALA A 438 -15.50 61.34 13.83
N LEU A 439 -16.58 61.63 13.11
CA LEU A 439 -16.67 62.80 12.21
C LEU A 439 -16.66 64.13 12.97
N LEU A 440 -17.35 64.21 14.12
CA LEU A 440 -17.32 65.40 14.97
C LEU A 440 -15.94 65.64 15.62
N GLY A 441 -15.25 64.57 16.01
CA GLY A 441 -13.87 64.64 16.52
C GLY A 441 -12.88 65.15 15.47
N LEU A 442 -13.01 64.71 14.22
CA LEU A 442 -12.13 65.12 13.12
C LEU A 442 -12.35 66.60 12.73
N VAL A 443 -13.60 67.07 12.70
CA VAL A 443 -13.94 68.47 12.40
C VAL A 443 -13.42 69.42 13.49
N LEU A 444 -13.50 69.02 14.76
CA LEU A 444 -12.97 69.82 15.88
C LEU A 444 -11.43 69.84 15.91
N TYR A 445 -10.78 68.75 15.51
CA TYR A 445 -9.32 68.68 15.41
C TYR A 445 -8.77 69.57 14.27
N LEU A 446 -9.41 69.58 13.10
CA LEU A 446 -9.00 70.39 11.96
C LEU A 446 -9.23 71.90 12.16
N ARG A 447 -10.25 72.29 12.94
CA ARG A 447 -10.51 73.71 13.27
C ARG A 447 -9.49 74.32 14.24
N ARG A 448 -8.68 73.52 14.93
CA ARG A 448 -7.65 73.99 15.88
C ARG A 448 -6.27 74.22 15.24
N ARG A 449 -6.09 73.87 13.97
CA ARG A 449 -4.82 74.00 13.22
C ARG A 449 -4.88 74.99 12.04
N GLY A 450 -5.97 75.74 11.90
CA GLY A 450 -6.13 76.80 10.89
C GLY A 450 -6.06 78.19 11.51
#